data_AF-A0A1H8INB4-F1
#
_entry.id   AF-A0A1H8INB4-F1
#
_cell.length_a   1.000
_cell.length_b   1.000
_cell.length_c   1.000
_cell.angle_alpha   90.00
_cell.angle_beta   90.00
_cell.angle_gamma   90.00
#
_symmetry.space_group_name_H-M   'P 1'
#
loop_
_entity.id
_entity.type
_entity.pdbx_description
1 polymer ?
#
loop_
_entity_poly.entity_id
_entity_poly.type
_entity_poly.pdbx_seq_one_letter_code
_entity_poly.pdbx_strand_id
1 'polypeptide(L)'
;MKARTDEKRSDISFTRGILTIVLVAIYTFAGGIKLWEINAYQSGLENAPFIPSVASTFLAYTIPLFCFAICIMLIYGFFIPELSRPALLLYLGSISVFTLYIAYILVFTERETCTCLGLMKYWNWTYNLLLNIGVLILLVITIRLESKEQRVLKISVAIDEAKPEASEKEGV
;
A
#
# COMPACT_ATOMS: atom_id res chain seq x y z
N MET A 1 -28.65 13.27 14.28
CA MET A 1 -27.43 13.61 13.52
C MET A 1 -26.26 12.68 13.84
N LYS A 2 -25.91 12.50 15.13
CA LYS A 2 -24.83 11.61 15.60
C LYS A 2 -24.93 10.13 15.14
N ALA A 3 -26.09 9.50 15.29
CA ALA A 3 -26.28 8.10 14.87
C ALA A 3 -25.95 7.88 13.37
N ARG A 4 -26.29 8.85 12.50
CA ARG A 4 -25.97 8.81 11.07
C ARG A 4 -24.47 9.00 10.78
N THR A 5 -23.75 9.80 11.58
CA THR A 5 -22.30 9.96 11.42
C THR A 5 -21.54 8.71 11.87
N ASP A 6 -22.02 8.05 12.92
CA ASP A 6 -21.40 6.85 13.46
C ASP A 6 -21.62 5.63 12.54
N GLU A 7 -22.83 5.46 12.00
CA GLU A 7 -23.14 4.45 10.97
C GLU A 7 -22.24 4.62 9.74
N LYS A 8 -22.18 5.84 9.19
CA LYS A 8 -21.34 6.16 8.03
C LYS A 8 -19.85 5.94 8.31
N ARG A 9 -19.40 6.16 9.55
CA ARG A 9 -18.01 5.89 9.97
C ARG A 9 -17.73 4.39 9.96
N SER A 10 -18.65 3.60 10.50
CA SER A 10 -18.52 2.13 10.56
C SER A 10 -18.34 1.53 9.15
N ASP A 11 -19.18 1.93 8.20
CA ASP A 11 -19.11 1.43 6.81
C ASP A 11 -17.78 1.75 6.12
N ILE A 12 -17.29 2.98 6.32
CA ILE A 12 -16.01 3.42 5.73
C ILE A 12 -14.85 2.63 6.35
N SER A 13 -14.85 2.46 7.66
CA SER A 13 -13.81 1.75 8.40
C SER A 13 -13.76 0.27 7.99
N PHE A 14 -14.92 -0.38 7.89
CA PHE A 14 -15.03 -1.76 7.41
C PHE A 14 -14.48 -1.93 5.98
N THR A 15 -14.92 -1.08 5.05
CA THR A 15 -14.47 -1.11 3.66
C THR A 15 -12.94 -0.88 3.56
N ARG A 16 -12.42 0.11 4.28
CA ARG A 16 -10.97 0.39 4.34
C ARG A 16 -10.20 -0.82 4.88
N GLY A 17 -10.73 -1.47 5.92
CA GLY A 17 -10.11 -2.66 6.52
C GLY A 17 -9.93 -3.79 5.51
N ILE A 18 -10.98 -4.12 4.75
CA ILE A 18 -10.91 -5.15 3.70
C ILE A 18 -9.84 -4.81 2.66
N LEU A 19 -9.83 -3.58 2.16
CA LEU A 19 -8.84 -3.17 1.16
C LEU A 19 -7.41 -3.23 1.72
N THR A 20 -7.22 -2.85 2.98
CA THR A 20 -5.91 -2.91 3.65
C THR A 20 -5.43 -4.36 3.76
N ILE A 21 -6.30 -5.31 4.09
CA ILE A 21 -5.97 -6.74 4.16
C ILE A 21 -5.55 -7.26 2.77
N VAL A 22 -6.30 -6.92 1.73
CA VAL A 22 -5.97 -7.29 0.33
C VAL A 22 -4.60 -6.73 -0.07
N LEU A 23 -4.35 -5.46 0.24
CA LEU A 23 -3.06 -4.79 -0.04
C LEU A 23 -1.89 -5.47 0.70
N VAL A 24 -2.07 -5.81 1.97
CA VAL A 24 -1.06 -6.55 2.77
C VAL A 24 -0.81 -7.93 2.18
N ALA A 25 -1.85 -8.68 1.80
CA ALA A 25 -1.71 -10.00 1.21
C ALA A 25 -0.90 -9.96 -0.10
N ILE A 26 -1.25 -9.02 -1.00
CA ILE A 26 -0.55 -8.85 -2.28
C ILE A 26 0.93 -8.50 -2.05
N TYR A 27 1.23 -7.56 -1.15
CA TYR A 27 2.61 -7.08 -1.00
C TYR A 27 3.49 -8.06 -0.22
N THR A 28 2.90 -8.77 0.73
CA THR A 28 3.55 -9.88 1.44
C THR A 28 3.90 -10.99 0.47
N PHE A 29 2.98 -11.37 -0.42
CA PHE A 29 3.26 -12.34 -1.48
C PHE A 29 4.37 -11.86 -2.41
N ALA A 30 4.32 -10.59 -2.83
CA ALA A 30 5.31 -9.97 -3.71
C ALA A 30 6.72 -9.92 -3.11
N GLY A 31 6.86 -9.68 -1.81
CA GLY A 31 8.13 -9.73 -1.09
C GLY A 31 8.57 -11.17 -0.81
N GLY A 32 7.63 -12.03 -0.42
CA GLY A 32 7.89 -13.44 -0.10
C GLY A 32 8.47 -14.21 -1.26
N ILE A 33 7.90 -14.06 -2.47
CA ILE A 33 8.43 -14.75 -3.65
C ILE A 33 9.84 -14.29 -4.03
N LYS A 34 10.16 -13.00 -3.82
CA LYS A 34 11.51 -12.45 -4.07
C LYS A 34 12.54 -12.99 -3.08
N LEU A 35 12.16 -13.17 -1.81
CA LEU A 35 13.03 -13.84 -0.84
C LEU A 35 13.16 -15.33 -1.12
N TRP A 36 12.07 -15.98 -1.53
CA TRP A 36 12.07 -17.41 -1.84
C TRP A 36 12.99 -17.74 -3.01
N GLU A 37 12.95 -16.92 -4.07
CA GLU A 37 13.78 -17.07 -5.26
C GLU A 37 14.91 -16.04 -5.32
N ILE A 38 15.54 -15.74 -4.18
CA ILE A 38 16.48 -14.60 -4.07
C ILE A 38 17.63 -14.64 -5.08
N ASN A 39 18.16 -15.82 -5.40
CA ASN A 39 19.22 -15.96 -6.39
C ASN A 39 18.74 -15.58 -7.81
N ALA A 40 17.52 -15.99 -8.18
CA ALA A 40 16.94 -15.66 -9.47
C ALA A 40 16.57 -14.17 -9.52
N TYR A 41 16.06 -13.62 -8.41
CA TYR A 41 15.75 -12.20 -8.29
C TYR A 41 17.01 -11.33 -8.39
N GLN A 42 18.08 -11.69 -7.67
CA GLN A 42 19.37 -10.99 -7.74
C GLN A 42 19.96 -11.06 -9.15
N SER A 43 19.98 -12.24 -9.78
CA SER A 43 20.45 -12.37 -11.17
C SER A 43 19.61 -11.53 -12.13
N GLY A 44 18.28 -11.45 -11.90
CA GLY A 44 17.43 -10.50 -12.59
C GLY A 44 17.91 -9.07 -12.43
N LEU A 45 18.14 -8.62 -11.18
CA LEU A 45 18.62 -7.27 -10.86
C LEU A 45 19.99 -6.96 -11.47
N GLU A 46 20.88 -7.93 -11.61
CA GLU A 46 22.20 -7.75 -12.27
C GLU A 46 22.08 -7.50 -13.77
N ASN A 47 21.07 -8.09 -14.40
CA ASN A 47 20.78 -7.93 -15.83
C ASN A 47 19.79 -6.79 -16.10
N ALA A 48 19.30 -6.13 -15.06
CA ALA A 48 18.33 -5.05 -15.17
C ALA A 48 19.02 -3.76 -15.67
N PRO A 49 18.41 -3.05 -16.64
CA PRO A 49 18.92 -1.75 -17.07
C PRO A 49 19.03 -0.78 -15.89
N PHE A 50 20.11 0.02 -15.85
CA PHE A 50 20.35 1.06 -14.84
C PHE A 50 20.57 0.58 -13.40
N ILE A 51 20.65 -0.73 -13.14
CA ILE A 51 21.03 -1.27 -11.84
C ILE A 51 22.48 -1.73 -11.91
N PRO A 52 23.42 -1.08 -11.19
CA PRO A 52 24.79 -1.56 -11.11
C PRO A 52 24.82 -2.96 -10.49
N SER A 53 25.61 -3.88 -11.06
CA SER A 53 25.77 -5.24 -10.51
C SER A 53 26.21 -5.23 -9.04
N VAL A 54 27.02 -4.26 -8.62
CA VAL A 54 27.41 -4.11 -7.20
C VAL A 54 26.23 -3.78 -6.27
N ALA A 55 25.15 -3.20 -6.80
CA ALA A 55 23.95 -2.85 -6.06
C ALA A 55 22.89 -3.95 -6.08
N SER A 56 23.00 -4.95 -6.97
CA SER A 56 21.99 -6.01 -7.12
C SER A 56 21.82 -6.81 -5.84
N THR A 57 22.91 -7.24 -5.21
CA THR A 57 22.90 -8.00 -3.95
C THR A 57 22.24 -7.20 -2.85
N PHE A 58 22.58 -5.91 -2.72
CA PHE A 58 21.98 -5.05 -1.71
C PHE A 58 20.47 -4.88 -1.93
N LEU A 59 20.05 -4.63 -3.18
CA LEU A 59 18.65 -4.45 -3.54
C LEU A 59 17.84 -5.74 -3.40
N ALA A 60 18.45 -6.90 -3.69
CA ALA A 60 17.82 -8.21 -3.62
C ALA A 60 17.28 -8.53 -2.22
N TYR A 61 17.98 -8.09 -1.17
CA TYR A 61 17.52 -8.20 0.23
C TYR A 61 16.70 -6.98 0.67
N THR A 62 17.13 -5.77 0.32
CA THR A 62 16.51 -4.54 0.84
C THR A 62 15.09 -4.36 0.33
N ILE A 63 14.81 -4.65 -0.95
CA ILE A 63 13.48 -4.47 -1.53
C ILE A 63 12.44 -5.38 -0.85
N PRO A 64 12.65 -6.71 -0.72
CA PRO A 64 11.69 -7.56 -0.02
C PRO A 64 11.53 -7.21 1.45
N LEU A 65 12.63 -6.89 2.16
CA LEU A 65 12.56 -6.45 3.56
C LEU A 65 11.73 -5.17 3.71
N PHE A 66 11.86 -4.24 2.78
CA PHE A 66 11.04 -3.03 2.75
C PHE A 66 9.56 -3.33 2.51
N CYS A 67 9.24 -4.30 1.65
CA CYS A 67 7.86 -4.79 1.49
C CYS A 67 7.29 -5.29 2.81
N PHE A 68 8.03 -6.15 3.53
CA PHE A 68 7.60 -6.68 4.83
C PHE A 68 7.47 -5.58 5.88
N ALA A 69 8.38 -4.62 5.93
CA ALA A 69 8.30 -3.47 6.84
C ALA A 69 7.01 -2.67 6.62
N ILE A 70 6.64 -2.39 5.37
CA ILE A 70 5.39 -1.71 5.02
C ILE A 70 4.18 -2.55 5.44
N CYS A 71 4.18 -3.85 5.17
CA CYS A 71 3.09 -4.75 5.60
C CYS A 71 2.91 -4.75 7.11
N ILE A 72 4.01 -4.83 7.85
CA ILE A 72 4.03 -4.77 9.31
C ILE A 72 3.43 -3.44 9.78
N MET A 73 3.86 -2.30 9.21
CA MET A 73 3.29 -1.00 9.55
C MET A 73 1.79 -0.91 9.24
N LEU A 74 1.30 -1.49 8.13
CA LEU A 74 -0.13 -1.54 7.83
C LEU A 74 -0.92 -2.39 8.82
N ILE A 75 -0.37 -3.55 9.23
CA ILE A 75 -0.99 -4.43 10.23
C ILE A 75 -1.06 -3.72 11.59
N TYR A 76 0.04 -3.12 12.03
CA TYR A 76 0.03 -2.30 13.26
C TYR A 76 -0.84 -1.05 13.12
N GLY A 77 -1.05 -0.56 11.90
CA GLY A 77 -1.97 0.52 11.58
C GLY A 77 -3.44 0.26 11.97
N PHE A 78 -3.83 -1.01 12.17
CA PHE A 78 -5.15 -1.35 12.73
C PHE A 78 -5.26 -1.05 14.23
N PHE A 79 -4.14 -1.12 14.96
CA PHE A 79 -4.08 -0.86 16.40
C PHE A 79 -3.60 0.57 16.71
N ILE A 80 -2.72 1.12 15.86
CA ILE A 80 -2.08 2.42 15.98
C ILE A 80 -2.44 3.25 14.72
N PRO A 81 -3.54 4.02 14.73
CA PRO A 81 -4.05 4.71 13.55
C PRO A 81 -3.04 5.63 12.86
N GLU A 82 -2.09 6.18 13.61
CA GLU A 82 -1.03 7.08 13.14
C GLU A 82 -0.07 6.39 12.15
N LEU A 83 0.05 5.05 12.22
CA LEU A 83 0.90 4.27 11.32
C LEU A 83 0.23 3.97 9.98
N SER A 84 -1.11 4.01 9.90
CA SER A 84 -1.83 3.60 8.69
C SER A 84 -1.50 4.49 7.48
N ARG A 85 -1.57 5.81 7.66
CA ARG A 85 -1.31 6.78 6.58
C ARG A 85 0.13 6.75 6.05
N PRO A 86 1.19 6.81 6.88
CA PRO A 86 2.55 6.72 6.38
C PRO A 86 2.81 5.37 5.70
N ALA A 87 2.27 4.26 6.21
CA ALA A 87 2.43 2.95 5.57
C ALA A 87 1.77 2.89 4.17
N LEU A 88 0.56 3.43 4.03
CA LEU A 88 -0.11 3.54 2.72
C LEU A 88 0.65 4.42 1.74
N LEU A 89 1.25 5.53 2.20
CA LEU A 89 2.07 6.41 1.36
C LEU A 89 3.40 5.77 0.95
N LEU A 90 4.06 5.03 1.86
CA LEU A 90 5.27 4.28 1.54
C LEU A 90 4.97 3.18 0.50
N TYR A 91 3.86 2.47 0.65
CA TYR A 91 3.41 1.50 -0.35
C TYR A 91 3.09 2.17 -1.70
N LEU A 92 2.39 3.32 -1.68
CA LEU A 92 2.12 4.08 -2.90
C LEU A 92 3.41 4.49 -3.61
N GLY A 93 4.40 5.00 -2.87
CA GLY A 93 5.70 5.37 -3.42
C GLY A 93 6.43 4.17 -4.00
N SER A 94 6.52 3.07 -3.26
CA SER A 94 7.25 1.88 -3.69
C SER A 94 6.67 1.25 -4.95
N ILE A 95 5.35 1.09 -5.01
CA ILE A 95 4.67 0.57 -6.20
C ILE A 95 4.73 1.55 -7.36
N SER A 96 4.67 2.86 -7.12
CA SER A 96 4.81 3.86 -8.19
C SER A 96 6.18 3.76 -8.85
N VAL A 97 7.26 3.68 -8.06
CA VAL A 97 8.63 3.52 -8.58
C VAL A 97 8.74 2.22 -9.39
N PHE A 98 8.21 1.11 -8.88
CA PHE A 98 8.27 -0.17 -9.58
C PHE A 98 7.43 -0.17 -10.88
N THR A 99 6.27 0.51 -10.87
CA THR A 99 5.40 0.68 -12.04
C THR A 99 6.10 1.50 -13.13
N LEU A 100 6.69 2.64 -12.75
CA LEU A 100 7.42 3.50 -13.68
C LEU A 100 8.62 2.79 -14.29
N TYR A 101 9.33 2.00 -13.48
CA TYR A 101 10.46 1.20 -13.94
C TYR A 101 10.03 0.14 -14.97
N ILE A 102 8.96 -0.61 -14.70
CA ILE A 102 8.43 -1.59 -15.67
C ILE A 102 7.94 -0.90 -16.94
N ALA A 103 7.19 0.21 -16.80
CA ALA A 103 6.71 0.97 -17.95
C ALA A 103 7.87 1.47 -18.82
N TYR A 104 8.95 1.94 -18.19
CA TYR A 104 10.16 2.32 -18.89
C TYR A 104 10.77 1.15 -19.67
N ILE A 105 10.94 -0.02 -19.02
CA ILE A 105 11.50 -1.20 -19.69
C ILE A 105 10.67 -1.58 -20.92
N LEU A 106 9.34 -1.60 -20.78
CA LEU A 106 8.44 -1.98 -21.87
C LEU A 106 8.47 -1.01 -23.06
N VAL A 107 8.77 0.27 -22.83
CA VAL A 107 8.79 1.30 -23.89
C VAL A 107 10.17 1.42 -24.54
N PHE A 108 11.26 1.27 -23.77
CA PHE A 108 12.60 1.65 -24.22
C PHE A 108 13.56 0.47 -24.46
N THR A 109 13.17 -0.77 -24.13
CA THR A 109 14.04 -1.93 -24.29
C THR A 109 13.51 -2.88 -25.37
N GLU A 110 14.32 -3.19 -26.37
CA GLU A 110 13.93 -4.02 -27.52
C GLU A 110 13.74 -5.52 -27.20
N ARG A 111 14.27 -5.98 -26.05
CA ARG A 111 14.08 -7.35 -25.56
C ARG A 111 13.67 -7.32 -24.11
N GLU A 112 12.60 -8.04 -23.79
CA GLU A 112 12.20 -8.31 -22.43
C GLU A 112 13.35 -9.05 -21.72
N THR A 113 14.01 -8.39 -20.77
CA THR A 113 15.01 -9.03 -19.91
C THR A 113 14.33 -10.12 -19.08
N CYS A 114 15.04 -11.23 -18.79
CA CYS A 114 14.65 -12.35 -17.91
C CYS A 114 13.40 -12.07 -17.05
N THR A 115 12.32 -12.86 -17.20
CA THR A 115 11.07 -12.78 -16.39
C THR A 115 11.29 -12.96 -14.87
N CYS A 116 12.54 -13.15 -14.48
CA CYS A 116 13.12 -13.40 -13.16
C CYS A 116 12.96 -12.21 -12.19
N LEU A 117 12.63 -11.02 -12.70
CA LEU A 117 12.28 -9.83 -11.91
C LEU A 117 10.78 -9.71 -11.58
N GLY A 118 9.93 -10.52 -12.23
CA GLY A 118 8.48 -10.47 -12.06
C GLY A 118 7.99 -11.02 -10.72
N LEU A 119 6.69 -10.84 -10.42
CA LEU A 119 6.05 -11.46 -9.27
C LEU A 119 6.05 -12.98 -9.35
N MET A 120 6.06 -13.54 -10.57
CA MET A 120 6.04 -14.97 -10.86
C MET A 120 6.93 -15.21 -12.09
N LYS A 121 7.68 -16.33 -12.09
CA LYS A 121 8.57 -16.74 -13.19
C LYS A 121 7.90 -16.79 -14.58
N TYR A 122 6.59 -17.02 -14.62
CA TYR A 122 5.80 -17.15 -15.86
C TYR A 122 5.01 -15.88 -16.22
N TRP A 123 5.03 -14.85 -15.36
CA TRP A 123 4.33 -13.60 -15.64
C TRP A 123 5.18 -12.69 -16.50
N ASN A 124 4.69 -12.39 -17.69
CA ASN A 124 5.37 -11.40 -18.53
C ASN A 124 5.27 -9.99 -17.93
N TRP A 125 6.17 -9.09 -18.33
CA TRP A 125 6.28 -7.71 -17.86
C TRP A 125 4.96 -6.93 -17.91
N THR A 126 4.16 -7.12 -18.96
CA THR A 126 2.84 -6.50 -19.10
C THR A 126 1.85 -6.91 -18.00
N TYR A 127 1.86 -8.17 -17.57
CA TYR A 127 1.00 -8.63 -16.48
C TYR A 127 1.40 -7.99 -15.14
N ASN A 128 2.72 -7.87 -14.90
CA ASN A 128 3.23 -7.19 -13.71
C ASN A 128 2.85 -5.69 -13.72
N LEU A 129 2.93 -5.02 -14.88
CA LEU A 129 2.49 -3.64 -15.03
C LEU A 129 1.00 -3.47 -14.70
N LEU A 130 0.15 -4.33 -15.27
CA LEU A 130 -1.29 -4.28 -15.06
C LEU A 130 -1.65 -4.54 -13.59
N LEU A 131 -1.00 -5.52 -12.95
CA LEU A 131 -1.17 -5.77 -11.52
C LEU A 131 -0.81 -4.53 -10.70
N ASN A 132 0.35 -3.91 -10.97
CA ASN A 132 0.77 -2.72 -10.22
C ASN A 132 -0.19 -1.55 -10.41
N ILE A 133 -0.71 -1.34 -11.62
CA ILE A 133 -1.75 -0.33 -11.88
C ILE A 133 -3.01 -0.62 -11.06
N GLY A 134 -3.45 -1.88 -11.02
CA GLY A 134 -4.55 -2.31 -10.16
C GLY A 134 -4.29 -2.01 -8.67
N VAL A 135 -3.09 -2.33 -8.18
CA VAL A 135 -2.66 -2.04 -6.80
C VAL A 135 -2.59 -0.53 -6.53
N LEU A 136 -2.10 0.28 -7.47
CA LEU A 136 -2.11 1.75 -7.37
C LEU A 136 -3.53 2.30 -7.19
N ILE A 137 -4.48 1.80 -7.98
CA ILE A 137 -5.88 2.21 -7.87
C ILE A 137 -6.43 1.83 -6.48
N LEU A 138 -6.20 0.60 -6.02
CA LEU A 138 -6.62 0.15 -4.69
C LEU A 138 -5.99 0.99 -3.57
N LEU A 139 -4.70 1.34 -3.68
CA LEU A 139 -4.01 2.21 -2.73
C LEU A 139 -4.64 3.61 -2.68
N VAL A 140 -4.87 4.23 -3.84
CA VAL A 140 -5.51 5.55 -3.91
C VAL A 140 -6.90 5.51 -3.27
N ILE A 141 -7.71 4.49 -3.57
CA ILE A 141 -9.03 4.31 -2.96
C ILE A 141 -8.91 4.18 -1.43
N THR A 142 -7.98 3.36 -0.96
CA THR A 142 -7.76 3.11 0.49
C THR A 142 -7.34 4.40 1.21
N ILE A 143 -6.43 5.19 0.65
CA ILE A 143 -6.01 6.49 1.19
C ILE A 143 -7.16 7.50 1.23
N ARG A 144 -8.03 7.49 0.21
CA ARG A 144 -9.21 8.38 0.17
C ARG A 144 -10.24 7.98 1.23
N LEU A 145 -10.45 6.68 1.44
CA LEU A 145 -11.33 6.18 2.52
C LEU A 145 -10.77 6.52 3.90
N GLU A 146 -9.46 6.35 4.11
CA GLU A 146 -8.77 6.74 5.35
C GLU A 146 -8.93 8.24 5.65
N SER A 147 -8.70 9.10 4.65
CA SER A 147 -8.93 10.55 4.76
C SER A 147 -10.39 10.89 5.10
N LYS A 148 -11.35 10.15 4.54
CA LYS A 148 -12.78 10.33 4.79
C LYS A 148 -13.17 9.88 6.18
N GLU A 149 -12.65 8.75 6.65
CA GLU A 149 -12.86 8.23 8.02
C GLU A 149 -12.40 9.25 9.05
N GLN A 150 -11.19 9.80 8.90
CA GLN A 150 -10.63 10.83 9.77
C GLN A 150 -11.48 12.10 9.80
N ARG A 151 -12.07 12.49 8.66
CA ARG A 151 -12.97 13.65 8.59
C ARG A 151 -14.28 13.40 9.34
N VAL A 152 -14.88 12.22 9.19
CA VAL A 152 -16.12 11.86 9.90
C VAL A 152 -15.89 11.74 11.40
N LEU A 153 -14.74 11.18 11.81
CA LEU A 153 -14.28 11.13 13.20
C LEU A 153 -14.25 12.52 13.84
N LYS A 154 -13.57 13.49 13.21
CA LYS A 154 -13.50 14.87 13.71
C LYS A 154 -14.87 15.52 13.89
N ILE A 155 -15.81 15.25 12.97
CA ILE A 155 -17.18 15.77 13.06
C ILE A 155 -17.94 15.13 14.23
N SER A 156 -17.83 13.81 14.42
CA SER A 156 -18.50 13.10 15.52
C SER A 156 -17.99 13.61 16.89
N VAL A 157 -16.68 13.80 17.03
CA VAL A 157 -16.07 14.39 18.25
C VAL A 157 -16.57 15.82 18.49
N ALA A 158 -16.57 16.68 17.46
CA ALA A 158 -17.07 18.06 17.62
C ALA A 158 -18.56 18.13 18.00
N ILE A 159 -19.39 17.19 17.52
CA ILE A 159 -20.80 17.08 17.94
C ILE A 159 -20.91 16.71 19.43
N ASP A 160 -20.01 15.85 19.92
CA ASP A 160 -19.98 15.45 21.34
C ASP A 160 -19.52 16.57 22.25
N GLU A 161 -18.52 17.34 21.82
CA GLU A 161 -18.03 18.53 22.53
C GLU A 161 -19.05 19.68 22.58
N ALA A 162 -19.96 19.78 21.59
CA ALA A 162 -21.02 20.79 21.56
C ALA A 162 -22.24 20.43 22.43
N LYS A 163 -22.42 19.14 22.79
CA LYS A 163 -23.53 18.66 23.61
C LYS A 163 -23.53 19.09 25.10
N PRO A 164 -22.40 19.25 25.81
CA PRO A 164 -22.40 19.62 27.24
C PRO A 164 -23.04 20.98 27.57
N GLU A 165 -23.10 21.94 26.64
CA GLU A 165 -23.66 23.28 26.95
C GLU A 165 -25.20 23.35 26.93
N ALA A 166 -25.88 22.37 26.33
CA ALA A 166 -27.34 22.39 26.19
C ALA A 166 -28.08 21.86 27.44
N SER A 167 -27.48 20.93 28.20
CA SER A 167 -28.13 20.39 29.41
C SER A 167 -27.98 21.26 30.64
N GLU A 168 -27.09 22.26 30.63
CA GLU A 168 -26.91 23.18 31.77
C GLU A 168 -27.81 24.43 31.66
N LYS A 169 -28.40 24.70 30.48
CA LYS A 169 -29.28 25.86 30.26
C LYS A 169 -30.79 25.56 30.31
N GLU A 170 -31.19 24.29 30.38
CA GLU A 170 -32.60 23.87 30.53
C GLU A 170 -32.98 23.48 31.97
N GLY A 171 -32.04 23.64 32.92
CA GLY A 171 -32.21 23.29 34.34
C GLY A 171 -32.31 24.47 35.33
N VAL A 172 -32.57 25.70 34.86
CA VAL A 172 -32.82 26.88 35.71
C VAL A 172 -34.17 27.50 35.36
#